data_AF-A0A3E2BK98-F1
#
_entry.id   AF-A0A3E2BK98-F1
#
_cell.length_a   1.000
_cell.length_b   1.000
_cell.length_c   1.000
_cell.angle_alpha   90.00
_cell.angle_beta   90.00
_cell.angle_gamma   90.00
#
_symmetry.space_group_name_H-M   'P 1'
#
loop_
_entity.id
_entity.type
_entity.pdbx_description
1 polymer ?
#
loop_
_entity_poly.entity_id
_entity_poly.type
_entity_poly.pdbx_seq_one_letter_code
_entity_poly.pdbx_strand_id
1 'polypeptide(L)' 'MTIAGVSIVLLLGIVNLILVVFQVSTGKKWVKVHFAWHRRLGLLLLFTALIHAVLAYLSR' A
#
# COMPACT_ATOMS: atom_id res chain seq x y z
N MET A 1 -5.73 -16.58 2.17
CA MET A 1 -6.69 -16.36 3.27
C MET A 1 -7.85 -15.49 2.80
N THR A 2 -9.10 -15.92 3.05
CA THR A 2 -10.32 -15.18 2.68
C THR A 2 -11.08 -14.74 3.92
N ILE A 3 -11.56 -13.48 3.94
CA ILE A 3 -12.54 -13.00 4.92
C ILE A 3 -13.79 -12.62 4.14
N ALA A 4 -14.95 -13.17 4.54
CA ALA A 4 -16.22 -12.97 3.84
C ALA A 4 -16.15 -13.23 2.31
N GLY A 5 -15.36 -14.23 1.90
CA GLY A 5 -15.16 -14.59 0.49
C GLY A 5 -14.14 -13.73 -0.27
N VAL A 6 -13.60 -12.67 0.34
CA VAL A 6 -12.61 -11.78 -0.29
C VAL A 6 -11.19 -12.16 0.12
N SER A 7 -10.28 -12.27 -0.86
CA SER A 7 -8.87 -12.52 -0.59
C SER A 7 -8.21 -11.32 0.09
N ILE A 8 -7.72 -11.52 1.32
CA ILE A 8 -7.01 -10.48 2.09
C ILE A 8 -5.75 -10.03 1.34
N VAL A 9 -5.04 -10.98 0.73
CA VAL A 9 -3.82 -10.71 -0.02
C VAL A 9 -4.13 -9.78 -1.19
N LEU A 10 -5.22 -10.06 -1.94
CA LEU A 10 -5.66 -9.22 -3.04
C LEU A 10 -6.02 -7.81 -2.57
N LEU A 11 -6.79 -7.70 -1.48
CA LEU A 11 -7.22 -6.42 -0.91
C LEU A 11 -6.01 -5.55 -0.52
N LEU A 12 -5.05 -6.14 0.22
CA LEU A 12 -3.81 -5.43 0.59
C LEU A 12 -2.98 -5.06 -0.64
N GLY A 13 -2.97 -5.89 -1.68
CA GLY A 13 -2.29 -5.58 -2.94
C GLY A 13 -2.86 -4.33 -3.61
N ILE A 14 -4.19 -4.22 -3.68
CA ILE A 14 -4.87 -3.04 -4.22
C ILE A 14 -4.57 -1.79 -3.39
N VAL A 15 -4.62 -1.90 -2.05
CA VAL A 15 -4.27 -0.78 -1.15
C VAL A 15 -2.83 -0.32 -1.37
N ASN A 16 -1.87 -1.26 -1.43
CA ASN A 16 -0.47 -0.94 -1.68
C ASN A 16 -0.26 -0.29 -3.05
N LEU A 17 -0.96 -0.75 -4.08
CA LEU A 17 -0.89 -0.14 -5.42
C LEU A 17 -1.35 1.32 -5.40
N ILE A 18 -2.49 1.60 -4.76
CA ILE A 18 -3.01 2.97 -4.63
C ILE A 18 -2.01 3.85 -3.87
N LEU A 19 -1.48 3.36 -2.75
CA LEU A 19 -0.50 4.09 -1.95
C LEU A 19 0.79 4.35 -2.74
N VAL A 20 1.32 3.37 -3.48
CA VAL A 20 2.50 3.56 -4.37
C VAL A 20 2.23 4.61 -5.43
N VAL A 21 1.08 4.55 -6.12
CA VAL A 21 0.72 5.55 -7.14
C VAL A 21 0.66 6.94 -6.53
N PHE A 22 0.09 7.08 -5.34
CA PHE A 22 0.09 8.34 -4.60
C PHE A 22 1.51 8.81 -4.25
N GLN A 23 2.39 7.92 -3.75
CA GLN A 23 3.78 8.28 -3.42
C GLN A 23 4.57 8.73 -4.65
N VAL A 24 4.44 8.02 -5.77
CA VAL A 24 5.12 8.38 -7.03
C VAL A 24 4.58 9.71 -7.56
N SER A 25 3.27 9.89 -7.57
CA SER A 25 2.63 11.11 -8.09
C SER A 25 2.98 12.34 -7.25
N THR A 26 3.05 12.19 -5.93
CA THR A 26 3.45 13.28 -5.03
C THR A 26 4.95 13.55 -5.05
N GLY A 27 5.79 12.50 -5.14
CA GLY A 27 7.25 12.63 -5.29
C GLY A 27 7.66 13.31 -6.60
N LYS A 28 6.92 13.02 -7.70
CA LYS A 28 7.08 13.70 -8.99
C LYS A 28 6.43 15.09 -9.06
N LYS A 29 5.78 15.55 -7.98
CA LYS A 29 5.04 16.82 -7.92
C LYS A 29 3.88 16.91 -8.93
N TRP A 30 3.38 15.79 -9.44
CA TRP A 30 2.14 15.73 -10.23
C TRP A 30 0.92 16.07 -9.36
N VAL A 31 0.95 15.63 -8.10
CA VAL A 31 -0.03 16.01 -7.08
C VAL A 31 0.69 16.78 -5.98
N LYS A 32 0.25 18.02 -5.74
CA LYS A 32 0.83 18.87 -4.68
C LYS A 32 0.17 18.55 -3.35
N VAL A 33 0.93 17.98 -2.43
CA VAL A 33 0.52 17.75 -1.03
C VAL A 33 1.63 18.19 -0.09
N HIS A 34 1.29 18.49 1.14
CA HIS A 34 2.29 18.78 2.16
C HIS A 34 3.19 17.55 2.38
N PHE A 35 4.50 17.75 2.47
CA PHE A 35 5.48 16.65 2.60
C PHE A 35 5.21 15.76 3.83
N ALA A 36 4.62 16.30 4.90
CA ALA A 36 4.20 15.52 6.05
C ALA A 36 3.22 14.38 5.67
N TRP A 37 2.32 14.61 4.71
CA TRP A 37 1.39 13.58 4.23
C TRP A 37 2.08 12.52 3.38
N HIS A 38 3.00 12.93 2.48
CA HIS A 38 3.87 12.01 1.74
C HIS A 38 4.61 11.08 2.71
N ARG A 39 5.26 11.63 3.75
CA ARG A 39 5.99 10.86 4.76
C ARG A 39 5.09 9.92 5.57
N ARG A 40 3.95 10.40 6.09
CA ARG A 40 3.02 9.58 6.90
C ARG A 40 2.45 8.43 6.09
N LEU A 41 1.97 8.70 4.88
CA LEU A 41 1.42 7.67 3.99
C LEU A 41 2.53 6.75 3.44
N GLY A 42 3.78 7.22 3.38
CA GLY A 42 4.92 6.39 2.97
C GLY A 42 5.28 5.36 4.02
N LEU A 43 5.20 5.74 5.30
CA LEU A 43 5.31 4.80 6.42
C LEU A 43 4.16 3.80 6.43
N LEU A 44 2.92 4.26 6.20
CA LEU A 44 1.76 3.37 6.07
C LEU A 44 1.99 2.33 4.95
N LEU A 45 2.42 2.78 3.77
CA LEU A 45 2.75 1.92 2.64
C LEU A 45 3.81 0.87 2.99
N LEU A 46 4.87 1.26 3.71
CA LEU A 46 5.91 0.33 4.13
C LEU A 46 5.32 -0.81 4.98
N PHE A 47 4.54 -0.49 6.00
CA PHE A 47 3.93 -1.50 6.86
C PHE A 47 2.94 -2.39 6.10
N THR A 48 2.08 -1.81 5.26
CA THR A 48 1.11 -2.58 4.48
C THR A 48 1.77 -3.44 3.40
N ALA A 49 2.89 -3.01 2.82
CA ALA A 49 3.67 -3.80 1.87
C ALA A 49 4.39 -4.98 2.54
N LEU A 50 4.97 -4.77 3.72
CA LEU A 50 5.59 -5.85 4.51
C LEU A 50 4.57 -6.91 4.91
N ILE A 51 3.41 -6.49 5.44
CA ILE A 51 2.33 -7.41 5.80
C ILE A 51 1.83 -8.17 4.55
N HIS A 52 1.62 -7.46 3.43
CA HIS A 52 1.20 -8.09 2.18
C HIS A 52 2.20 -9.14 1.69
N ALA A 53 3.50 -8.83 1.71
CA ALA A 53 4.55 -9.75 1.29
C ALA A 53 4.58 -11.02 2.15
N VAL A 54 4.52 -10.87 3.48
CA VAL A 54 4.47 -12.01 4.42
C VAL A 54 3.23 -12.87 4.16
N LEU A 55 2.05 -12.25 4.07
CA LEU A 55 0.80 -12.99 3.84
C LEU A 55 0.75 -13.68 2.47
N ALA A 56 1.28 -13.04 1.42
CA ALA A 56 1.38 -13.64 0.09
C ALA A 56 2.32 -14.84 0.10
N TYR A 57 3.48 -14.72 0.75
CA TYR A 57 4.46 -15.81 0.90
C TYR A 57 3.86 -17.00 1.67
N LEU A 58 3.09 -16.75 2.73
CA LEU A 58 2.43 -17.79 3.52
C LEU A 58 1.19 -18.39 2.85
N SER A 59 0.63 -17.72 1.83
CA SER A 59 -0.57 -18.17 1.10
C SER A 59 -0.26 -18.91 -0.21
N ARG A 60 1.03 -19.13 -0.51
CA ARG A 60 1.46 -19.98 -1.63
C ARG A 60 1.36 -21.46 -1.25
#